data_AF-A0A0J7K0A0-F1
#
_entry.id   AF-A0A0J7K0A0-F1
#
_cell.length_a   1.000
_cell.length_b   1.000
_cell.length_c   1.000
_cell.angle_alpha   90.00
_cell.angle_beta   90.00
_cell.angle_gamma   90.00
#
_symmetry.space_group_name_H-M   'P 1'
#
loop_
_entity.id
_entity.type
_entity.pdbx_description
1 polymer ?
#
loop_
_entity_poly.entity_id
_entity_poly.type
_entity_poly.pdbx_seq_one_letter_code
_entity_poly.pdbx_strand_id
1 'polypeptide(L)'
;VKSDILINKLSKREGKKIKFAVGLIVSHYGYPFLEDLESTKEMCSEGVIIAWYYNDQHADKIGFGVGDWNKLMFRHLVTPDGDPLYYPDFYCCIPNNRFNVPHYMILAENNGVCLVPEDDISICSPKLIDNVEIGRFFFKFEGTHHYVPNERLRKAYPNDTAVIP
;
A
#
# COMPACT_ATOMS: atom_id res chain seq x y z
N VAL A 1 23.95 -2.37 -7.26
CA VAL A 1 24.69 -1.17 -6.79
C VAL A 1 23.79 0.04 -6.54
N LYS A 2 22.92 0.49 -7.47
CA LYS A 2 21.96 1.59 -7.20
C LYS A 2 20.68 1.16 -6.44
N SER A 3 20.27 -0.10 -6.57
CA SER A 3 19.11 -0.69 -5.87
C SER A 3 19.33 -0.87 -4.37
N ASP A 4 20.57 -1.18 -3.97
CA ASP A 4 20.90 -1.61 -2.60
C ASP A 4 20.98 -0.44 -1.61
N ILE A 5 21.09 0.79 -2.12
CA ILE A 5 21.15 2.02 -1.32
C ILE A 5 19.76 2.45 -0.86
N LEU A 6 18.70 2.13 -1.61
CA LEU A 6 17.32 2.52 -1.26
C LEU A 6 16.78 1.73 -0.04
N ILE A 7 17.25 0.49 0.14
CA ILE A 7 16.77 -0.44 1.19
C ILE A 7 17.25 -0.06 2.60
N ASN A 8 18.30 0.78 2.73
CA ASN A 8 18.99 0.98 4.00
C ASN A 8 18.50 2.18 4.85
N LYS A 9 17.46 2.90 4.42
CA LYS A 9 16.94 4.05 5.17
C LYS A 9 15.50 3.83 5.67
N LEU A 10 15.32 2.71 6.38
CA LEU A 10 14.02 2.32 6.94
C LEU A 10 13.76 3.02 8.28
N SER A 11 12.62 3.71 8.32
CA SER A 11 12.07 4.46 9.45
C SER A 11 11.93 3.60 10.71
N LYS A 12 12.69 3.92 11.76
CA LYS A 12 12.46 3.39 13.11
C LYS A 12 11.39 4.23 13.81
N ARG A 13 10.14 3.76 13.83
CA ARG A 13 9.24 4.03 14.96
C ARG A 13 8.93 2.70 15.65
N GLU A 14 9.16 2.68 16.96
CA GLU A 14 8.89 1.55 17.87
C GLU A 14 9.66 0.25 17.61
N GLY A 15 10.93 0.34 17.17
CA GLY A 15 11.79 -0.84 17.01
C GLY A 15 11.38 -1.80 15.88
N LYS A 16 10.34 -1.47 15.10
CA LYS A 16 9.85 -2.27 13.98
C LYS A 16 10.42 -1.72 12.68
N LYS A 17 10.94 -2.61 11.83
CA LYS A 17 11.59 -2.29 10.56
C LYS A 17 10.56 -2.40 9.43
N ILE A 18 9.88 -1.30 9.12
CA ILE A 18 9.05 -1.16 7.90
C ILE A 18 9.99 -1.27 6.70
N LYS A 19 9.70 -2.09 5.68
CA LYS A 19 10.59 -2.34 4.51
C LYS A 19 10.33 -1.42 3.31
N PHE A 20 9.12 -0.89 3.16
CA PHE A 20 8.74 -0.12 1.97
C PHE A 20 8.18 1.25 2.34
N ALA A 21 8.47 2.25 1.50
CA ALA A 21 8.02 3.63 1.71
C ALA A 21 6.76 3.93 0.90
N VAL A 22 5.92 4.82 1.42
CA VAL A 22 4.82 5.42 0.65
C VAL A 22 5.34 6.07 -0.64
N GLY A 23 4.68 5.81 -1.76
CA GLY A 23 5.06 6.26 -3.11
C GLY A 23 5.91 5.25 -3.88
N LEU A 24 6.38 4.16 -3.25
CA LEU A 24 7.12 3.11 -3.94
C LEU A 24 6.21 2.26 -4.83
N ILE A 25 6.68 1.96 -6.04
CA ILE A 25 6.05 1.03 -6.98
C ILE A 25 6.50 -0.38 -6.67
N VAL A 26 5.54 -1.29 -6.57
CA VAL A 26 5.75 -2.68 -6.13
C VAL A 26 4.88 -3.66 -6.92
N SER A 27 5.35 -4.90 -7.03
CA SER A 27 4.48 -6.05 -7.29
C SER A 27 3.98 -6.59 -5.96
N HIS A 28 2.77 -7.12 -5.95
CA HIS A 28 2.24 -7.83 -4.80
C HIS A 28 1.57 -9.14 -5.20
N TYR A 29 1.49 -10.04 -4.24
CA TYR A 29 1.07 -11.42 -4.44
C TYR A 29 -0.12 -11.74 -3.55
N GLY A 30 -1.01 -12.60 -4.06
CA GLY A 30 -2.22 -12.99 -3.37
C GLY A 30 -2.65 -14.40 -3.73
N TYR A 31 -3.69 -14.88 -3.08
CA TYR A 31 -4.32 -16.13 -3.44
C TYR A 31 -5.39 -15.89 -4.51
N PRO A 32 -5.52 -16.77 -5.51
CA PRO A 32 -6.61 -16.70 -6.48
C PRO A 32 -7.95 -16.86 -5.77
N PHE A 33 -9.02 -16.28 -6.33
CA PHE A 33 -10.38 -16.33 -5.78
C PHE A 33 -11.03 -17.73 -5.80
N LEU A 34 -10.34 -18.75 -6.34
CA LEU A 34 -10.86 -20.11 -6.51
C LEU A 34 -10.24 -21.07 -5.48
N GLU A 35 -11.13 -21.84 -4.85
CA GLU A 35 -11.05 -22.50 -3.53
C GLU A 35 -10.08 -23.69 -3.40
N ASP A 36 -8.92 -23.69 -4.07
CA ASP A 36 -7.96 -24.77 -3.86
C ASP A 36 -7.03 -24.46 -2.67
N LEU A 37 -7.19 -25.25 -1.60
CA LEU A 37 -6.39 -25.23 -0.37
C LEU A 37 -4.88 -25.48 -0.60
N GLU A 38 -4.48 -25.86 -1.81
CA GLU A 38 -3.09 -26.05 -2.25
C GLU A 38 -2.59 -24.95 -3.20
N SER A 39 -3.31 -23.84 -3.34
CA SER A 39 -2.89 -22.75 -4.23
C SER A 39 -1.62 -22.06 -3.72
N THR A 40 -0.63 -21.96 -4.61
CA THR A 40 0.53 -21.10 -4.40
C THR A 40 0.13 -19.65 -4.61
N LYS A 41 0.79 -18.72 -3.92
CA LYS A 41 0.57 -17.29 -4.16
C LYS A 41 1.00 -16.93 -5.57
N GLU A 42 0.15 -16.21 -6.26
CA GLU A 42 0.43 -15.69 -7.59
C GLU A 42 0.59 -14.18 -7.55
N MET A 43 1.32 -13.64 -8.53
CA MET A 43 1.43 -12.20 -8.70
C MET A 43 0.04 -11.65 -9.02
N CYS A 44 -0.45 -10.82 -8.12
CA CYS A 44 -1.80 -10.28 -8.18
C CYS A 44 -1.85 -9.07 -9.10
N SER A 45 -1.07 -8.03 -8.79
CA SER A 45 -0.90 -6.86 -9.65
C SER A 45 0.34 -6.06 -9.27
N GLU A 46 0.61 -5.00 -10.01
CA GLU A 46 1.58 -3.96 -9.66
C GLU A 46 0.83 -2.72 -9.20
N GLY A 47 1.45 -1.91 -8.35
CA GLY A 47 0.81 -0.73 -7.80
C GLY A 47 1.74 0.15 -7.02
N VAL A 48 1.19 1.24 -6.49
CA VAL A 48 1.91 2.21 -5.66
C VAL A 48 1.40 2.16 -4.22
N ILE A 49 2.33 2.12 -3.27
CA ILE A 49 2.01 2.16 -1.84
C ILE A 49 1.50 3.55 -1.47
N ILE A 50 0.29 3.65 -0.92
CA ILE A 50 -0.29 4.92 -0.43
C ILE A 50 -0.33 5.04 1.08
N ALA A 51 -0.24 3.91 1.79
CA ALA A 51 -0.26 3.88 3.24
C ALA A 51 0.29 2.55 3.74
N TRP A 52 0.71 2.54 5.00
CA TRP A 52 0.97 1.30 5.73
C TRP A 52 0.45 1.42 7.15
N TYR A 53 0.12 0.28 7.74
CA TYR A 53 -0.21 0.19 9.14
C TYR A 53 0.45 -1.04 9.73
N TYR A 54 0.65 -0.98 11.04
CA TYR A 54 1.09 -2.13 11.82
C TYR A 54 0.07 -2.29 12.94
N ASN A 55 -0.76 -3.33 12.87
CA ASN A 55 -1.70 -3.61 13.96
C ASN A 55 -1.32 -4.94 14.61
N ASP A 56 -1.19 -4.90 15.93
CA ASP A 56 -1.17 -6.09 16.80
C ASP A 56 -2.60 -6.62 17.05
N GLN A 57 -3.62 -5.84 16.72
CA GLN A 57 -5.02 -6.21 16.79
C GLN A 57 -5.60 -6.37 15.38
N HIS A 58 -6.47 -7.35 15.21
CA HIS A 58 -6.93 -7.74 13.88
C HIS A 58 -7.67 -6.61 13.15
N ALA A 59 -7.44 -6.50 11.84
CA ALA A 59 -8.54 -6.17 10.95
C ALA A 59 -9.50 -7.39 10.89
N ASP A 60 -10.82 -7.33 10.98
CA ASP A 60 -11.78 -8.31 11.54
C ASP A 60 -12.38 -7.85 12.89
N LYS A 61 -11.59 -7.31 13.82
CA LYS A 61 -12.11 -6.73 15.09
C LYS A 61 -12.74 -5.34 14.91
N ILE A 62 -12.39 -4.64 13.83
CA ILE A 62 -12.97 -3.35 13.45
C ILE A 62 -14.23 -3.56 12.57
N GLY A 63 -15.09 -4.53 12.92
CA GLY A 63 -16.47 -4.66 12.39
C GLY A 63 -16.63 -4.83 10.87
N PHE A 64 -17.47 -5.77 10.44
CA PHE A 64 -17.81 -5.97 9.01
C PHE A 64 -18.70 -4.84 8.45
N GLY A 65 -18.14 -3.64 8.32
CA GLY A 65 -18.70 -2.52 7.56
C GLY A 65 -17.60 -1.91 6.71
N VAL A 66 -17.53 -2.27 5.43
CA VAL A 66 -16.50 -1.89 4.44
C VAL A 66 -16.20 -0.38 4.40
N GLY A 67 -17.14 0.45 4.87
CA GLY A 67 -17.00 1.91 4.97
C GLY A 67 -16.14 2.46 6.13
N ASP A 68 -15.94 1.72 7.23
CA ASP A 68 -15.30 2.26 8.45
C ASP A 68 -13.80 1.92 8.56
N TRP A 69 -13.34 0.88 7.88
CA TRP A 69 -11.96 0.41 7.91
C TRP A 69 -10.94 1.48 7.53
N ASN A 70 -11.15 2.14 6.38
CA ASN A 70 -10.25 3.20 5.91
C ASN A 70 -10.32 4.45 6.78
N LYS A 71 -11.51 4.77 7.33
CA LYS A 71 -11.68 5.91 8.23
C LYS A 71 -10.93 5.70 9.55
N LEU A 72 -10.95 4.47 10.07
CA LEU A 72 -10.35 4.11 11.36
C LEU A 72 -8.84 3.86 11.25
N MET A 73 -8.40 3.12 10.24
CA MET A 73 -6.99 2.76 10.05
C MET A 73 -6.20 3.82 9.30
N PHE A 74 -6.86 4.52 8.36
CA PHE A 74 -6.21 5.45 7.45
C PHE A 74 -6.98 6.77 7.34
N ARG A 75 -7.27 7.39 8.50
CA ARG A 75 -7.98 8.68 8.57
C ARG A 75 -7.37 9.77 7.67
N HIS A 76 -6.07 9.68 7.40
CA HIS A 76 -5.33 10.56 6.51
C HIS A 76 -5.57 10.32 5.00
N LEU A 77 -6.40 9.35 4.60
CA LEU A 77 -6.76 9.10 3.18
C LEU A 77 -8.16 9.65 2.80
N VAL A 78 -9.02 9.94 3.79
CA VAL A 78 -10.38 10.48 3.59
C VAL A 78 -10.32 11.97 3.26
N THR A 79 -10.77 12.46 2.10
CA THR A 79 -10.70 13.91 1.79
C THR A 79 -11.42 14.77 2.84
N PRO A 80 -11.07 16.07 2.98
CA PRO A 80 -11.79 16.99 3.88
C PRO A 80 -13.30 17.01 3.63
N ASP A 81 -13.70 16.81 2.37
CA ASP A 81 -15.10 16.78 1.92
C ASP A 81 -15.81 15.46 2.24
N GLY A 82 -15.09 14.49 2.81
CA GLY A 82 -15.63 13.22 3.29
C GLY A 82 -15.71 12.12 2.23
N ASP A 83 -15.33 12.41 0.98
CA ASP A 83 -15.37 11.42 -0.09
C ASP A 83 -14.43 10.26 0.25
N PRO A 84 -14.94 9.03 0.34
CA PRO A 84 -14.08 7.86 0.47
C PRO A 84 -13.20 7.72 -0.79
N LEU A 85 -12.18 6.86 -0.71
CA LEU A 85 -11.56 6.34 -1.92
C LEU A 85 -12.64 5.71 -2.80
N TYR A 86 -12.55 5.91 -4.12
CA TYR A 86 -13.43 5.21 -5.05
C TYR A 86 -13.13 3.70 -4.96
N TYR A 87 -14.07 2.94 -4.39
CA TYR A 87 -14.03 1.49 -4.26
C TYR A 87 -15.04 0.86 -5.21
N PRO A 88 -14.71 0.67 -6.50
CA PRO A 88 -15.51 -0.19 -7.34
C PRO A 88 -15.21 -1.65 -6.94
N ASP A 89 -15.78 -2.13 -5.84
CA ASP A 89 -15.96 -3.54 -5.44
C ASP A 89 -14.81 -4.57 -5.57
N PHE A 90 -13.57 -4.19 -5.83
CA PHE A 90 -12.50 -5.16 -6.07
C PHE A 90 -11.27 -4.90 -5.22
N TYR A 91 -11.11 -5.71 -4.18
CA TYR A 91 -9.78 -6.16 -3.83
C TYR A 91 -9.23 -6.88 -5.07
N CYS A 92 -8.06 -6.47 -5.57
CA CYS A 92 -7.46 -7.14 -6.74
C CYS A 92 -7.11 -8.62 -6.45
N CYS A 93 -7.03 -9.02 -5.18
CA CYS A 93 -6.88 -10.39 -4.70
C CYS A 93 -7.48 -10.54 -3.30
N ILE A 94 -7.67 -11.79 -2.83
CA ILE A 94 -8.14 -12.07 -1.48
C ILE A 94 -7.19 -11.41 -0.45
N PRO A 95 -7.71 -10.57 0.47
CA PRO A 95 -6.89 -9.99 1.54
C PRO A 95 -6.27 -11.07 2.42
N ASN A 96 -4.94 -11.12 2.48
CA ASN A 96 -4.21 -12.03 3.36
C ASN A 96 -3.85 -11.31 4.66
N ASN A 97 -4.79 -11.25 5.59
CA ASN A 97 -4.54 -10.59 6.85
C ASN A 97 -3.65 -11.45 7.76
N ARG A 98 -2.49 -10.92 8.14
CA ARG A 98 -1.46 -11.66 8.91
C ARG A 98 -1.15 -10.93 10.21
N PHE A 99 -0.88 -11.67 11.27
CA PHE A 99 -0.54 -11.08 12.57
C PHE A 99 0.89 -10.58 12.62
N ASN A 100 1.11 -9.46 13.30
CA ASN A 100 2.44 -8.93 13.63
C ASN A 100 3.35 -8.63 12.43
N VAL A 101 2.77 -8.50 11.23
CA VAL A 101 3.45 -8.10 10.00
C VAL A 101 2.89 -6.74 9.58
N PRO A 102 3.71 -5.78 9.10
CA PRO A 102 3.19 -4.55 8.52
C PRO A 102 2.30 -4.86 7.31
N HIS A 103 1.21 -4.11 7.16
CA HIS A 103 0.33 -4.18 5.99
C HIS A 103 0.41 -2.88 5.22
N TYR A 104 0.38 -3.00 3.90
CA TYR A 104 0.44 -1.88 2.98
C TYR A 104 -0.86 -1.79 2.22
N MET A 105 -1.32 -0.57 2.03
CA MET A 105 -2.40 -0.24 1.13
C MET A 105 -1.82 0.22 -0.19
N ILE A 106 -2.23 -0.44 -1.27
CA ILE A 106 -1.67 -0.29 -2.61
C ILE A 106 -2.79 0.13 -3.56
N LEU A 107 -2.57 1.22 -4.30
CA LEU A 107 -3.33 1.51 -5.52
C LEU A 107 -2.74 0.68 -6.65
N ALA A 108 -3.50 -0.32 -7.09
CA ALA A 108 -3.11 -1.26 -8.13
C ALA A 108 -3.64 -0.84 -9.49
N GLU A 109 -3.11 -1.47 -10.54
CA GLU A 109 -3.65 -1.36 -11.91
C GLU A 109 -5.16 -1.58 -11.97
N ASN A 110 -5.79 -1.07 -13.02
CA ASN A 110 -7.22 -1.20 -13.31
C ASN A 110 -8.11 -0.67 -12.16
N ASN A 111 -7.69 0.43 -11.52
CA ASN A 111 -8.38 1.05 -10.39
C ASN A 111 -8.53 0.14 -9.16
N GLY A 112 -7.71 -0.91 -9.04
CA GLY A 112 -7.72 -1.81 -7.89
C GLY A 112 -7.19 -1.15 -6.63
N VAL A 113 -7.69 -1.56 -5.46
CA VAL A 113 -7.16 -1.15 -4.16
C VAL A 113 -6.95 -2.39 -3.29
N CYS A 114 -5.73 -2.59 -2.80
CA CYS A 114 -5.34 -3.87 -2.21
C CYS A 114 -4.62 -3.66 -0.89
N LEU A 115 -4.93 -4.54 0.08
CA LEU A 115 -4.32 -4.54 1.39
C LEU A 115 -3.48 -5.79 1.54
N VAL A 116 -2.16 -5.62 1.65
CA VAL A 116 -1.19 -6.69 1.46
C VAL A 116 -0.19 -6.72 2.62
N PRO A 117 0.12 -7.89 3.21
CA PRO A 117 1.18 -8.00 4.20
C PRO A 117 2.55 -7.78 3.55
N GLU A 118 3.50 -7.23 4.31
CA GLU A 118 4.85 -6.87 3.83
C GLU A 118 5.59 -8.00 3.11
N ASP A 119 5.42 -9.24 3.55
CA ASP A 119 6.12 -10.40 2.98
C ASP A 119 5.59 -10.81 1.60
N ASP A 120 4.44 -10.26 1.19
CA ASP A 120 3.79 -10.53 -0.09
C ASP A 120 4.00 -9.37 -1.08
N ILE A 121 5.05 -8.57 -0.87
CA ILE A 121 5.41 -7.41 -1.68
C ILE A 121 6.85 -7.54 -2.16
N SER A 122 7.08 -7.23 -3.44
CA SER A 122 8.42 -7.18 -4.04
C SER A 122 8.62 -5.89 -4.84
N ILE A 123 9.87 -5.47 -4.98
CA ILE A 123 10.21 -4.34 -5.86
C ILE A 123 10.13 -4.83 -7.30
N CYS A 124 9.39 -4.10 -8.13
CA CYS A 124 9.26 -4.39 -9.56
C CYS A 124 9.88 -3.28 -10.41
N SER A 125 9.63 -3.26 -11.72
CA SER A 125 10.21 -2.22 -12.59
C SER A 125 9.46 -0.89 -12.49
N PRO A 126 10.12 0.26 -12.77
CA PRO A 126 9.46 1.55 -12.83
C PRO A 126 8.37 1.56 -13.90
N LYS A 127 7.15 1.96 -13.54
CA LYS A 127 6.08 2.20 -14.52
C LYS A 127 4.99 3.14 -13.99
N LEU A 128 4.26 3.75 -14.91
CA LEU A 128 3.00 4.42 -14.57
C LEU A 128 1.96 3.36 -14.23
N ILE A 129 1.23 3.56 -13.13
CA ILE A 129 0.16 2.68 -12.68
C ILE A 129 -1.15 3.27 -13.20
N ASP A 130 -1.99 2.46 -13.84
CA ASP A 130 -3.31 2.89 -14.30
C ASP A 130 -4.33 2.82 -13.15
N ASN A 131 -4.38 3.90 -12.39
CA ASN A 131 -5.34 4.06 -11.30
C ASN A 131 -5.78 5.52 -11.18
N VAL A 132 -7.10 5.76 -11.27
CA VAL A 132 -7.72 7.09 -11.26
C VAL A 132 -7.47 7.87 -9.97
N GLU A 133 -7.21 7.18 -8.86
CA GLU A 133 -6.96 7.81 -7.56
C GLU A 133 -5.51 8.29 -7.39
N ILE A 134 -4.58 8.00 -8.31
CA ILE A 134 -3.17 8.42 -8.17
C ILE A 134 -3.03 9.93 -7.97
N GLY A 135 -3.75 10.72 -8.76
CA GLY A 135 -3.71 12.19 -8.67
C GLY A 135 -4.19 12.74 -7.32
N ARG A 136 -4.96 11.95 -6.56
CA ARG A 136 -5.40 12.29 -5.21
C ARG A 136 -4.26 12.23 -4.18
N PHE A 137 -3.25 11.40 -4.41
CA PHE A 137 -2.18 11.10 -3.44
C PHE A 137 -0.80 11.60 -3.88
N PHE A 138 -0.56 11.71 -5.18
CA PHE A 138 0.77 11.98 -5.74
C PHE A 138 0.74 13.16 -6.69
N PHE A 139 1.82 13.96 -6.68
CA PHE A 139 1.96 15.13 -7.56
C PHE A 139 2.55 14.78 -8.93
N LYS A 140 3.48 13.83 -8.97
CA LYS A 140 4.17 13.41 -10.19
C LYS A 140 4.77 12.02 -10.02
N PHE A 141 4.98 11.37 -11.15
CA PHE A 141 5.86 10.22 -11.27
C PHE A 141 7.27 10.68 -11.65
N GLU A 142 8.32 10.18 -10.98
CA GLU A 142 9.69 10.63 -11.24
C GLU A 142 10.41 9.86 -12.37
N GLY A 143 9.72 8.92 -13.04
CA GLY A 143 10.36 8.03 -14.01
C GLY A 143 11.26 6.96 -13.37
N THR A 144 11.22 6.82 -12.05
CA THR A 144 11.94 5.82 -11.24
C THR A 144 10.93 4.90 -10.54
N HIS A 145 11.32 4.19 -9.48
CA HIS A 145 10.38 3.35 -8.72
C HIS A 145 9.45 4.15 -7.79
N HIS A 146 9.35 5.48 -7.94
CA HIS A 146 8.72 6.34 -6.94
C HIS A 146 7.78 7.40 -7.55
N TYR A 147 6.63 7.54 -6.90
CA TYR A 147 5.73 8.67 -7.03
C TYR A 147 5.99 9.67 -5.90
N VAL A 148 6.01 10.97 -6.22
CA VAL A 148 6.20 12.02 -5.22
C VAL A 148 4.90 12.22 -4.44
N PRO A 149 4.88 11.93 -3.13
CA PRO A 149 3.66 12.06 -2.32
C PRO A 149 3.26 13.51 -2.15
N ASN A 150 1.95 13.74 -2.05
CA ASN A 150 1.42 15.06 -1.77
C ASN A 150 1.68 15.53 -0.34
N GLU A 151 1.36 16.78 -0.02
CA GLU A 151 1.62 17.33 1.31
C GLU A 151 0.94 16.53 2.43
N ARG A 152 -0.24 15.97 2.15
CA ARG A 152 -1.00 15.19 3.11
C ARG A 152 -0.30 13.87 3.44
N LEU A 153 0.15 13.12 2.44
CA LEU A 153 0.92 11.90 2.65
C LEU A 153 2.28 12.18 3.30
N ARG A 154 2.96 13.27 2.92
CA ARG A 154 4.21 13.69 3.59
C ARG A 154 4.01 13.97 5.08
N LYS A 155 2.88 14.61 5.46
CA LYS A 155 2.55 14.85 6.87
C LYS A 155 2.22 13.57 7.63
N ALA A 156 1.55 12.61 6.99
CA ALA A 156 1.21 11.33 7.60
C ALA A 156 2.43 10.41 7.75
N TYR A 157 3.34 10.42 6.77
CA TYR A 157 4.53 9.57 6.70
C TYR A 157 5.82 10.41 6.49
N PRO A 158 6.20 11.25 7.47
CA PRO A 158 7.33 12.17 7.32
C PRO A 158 8.68 11.46 7.13
N ASN A 159 8.80 10.21 7.61
CA ASN A 159 10.04 9.44 7.50
C ASN A 159 10.15 8.64 6.19
N ASP A 160 9.03 8.33 5.55
CA ASP A 160 9.00 7.59 4.28
C ASP A 160 9.29 8.51 3.09
N THR A 161 8.89 9.76 3.23
CA THR A 161 9.03 10.79 2.20
C THR A 161 10.39 11.50 2.21
N ALA A 162 11.26 11.14 3.16
CA ALA A 162 12.65 11.59 3.24
C ALA A 162 13.60 10.81 2.30
N VAL A 163 13.05 10.02 1.38
CA VAL A 163 13.77 9.24 0.35
C VAL A 163 13.48 9.81 -1.04
N ILE A 164 13.58 11.14 -1.18
CA ILE A 164 13.78 11.78 -2.48
C ILE A 164 15.28 12.10 -2.54
N PRO A 165 16.06 11.46 -3.43
CA PRO A 165 17.46 11.81 -3.67
C PRO A 165 17.65 13.28 -4.06
#